data_AF-A0A1V5HJ13-F1
#
_entry.id   AF-A0A1V5HJ13-F1
#
_cell.length_a   1.000
_cell.length_b   1.000
_cell.length_c   1.000
_cell.angle_alpha   90.00
_cell.angle_beta   90.00
_cell.angle_gamma   90.00
#
_symmetry.space_group_name_H-M   'P 1'
#
loop_
_entity.id
_entity.type
_entity.pdbx_description
1 polymer ?
#
loop_
_entity_poly.entity_id
_entity_poly.type
_entity_poly.pdbx_seq_one_letter_code
_entity_poly.pdbx_strand_id
1 'polypeptide(L)'
;MSHYTLHCGAPLSDMPEWIGRWMIHGTPWRWAGRPVKEPNVGMATASAVLTLVSEEKSLLDIARKAIEWGGDVDSVLSIAWGVASARMKEPLPDFFETGLENGPYGKGFLRGLGQRLMEAFQ
;
A
#
# COMPACT_ATOMS: atom_id res chain seq x y z
N MET A 1 1.29 2.05 9.54
CA MET A 1 1.32 0.86 8.66
C MET A 1 2.75 0.43 8.35
N SER A 2 3.58 1.25 7.68
CA SER A 2 4.96 0.86 7.29
C SER A 2 5.84 0.41 8.47
N HIS A 3 5.74 1.06 9.63
CA HIS A 3 6.47 0.64 10.82
C HIS A 3 6.12 -0.80 11.24
N TYR A 4 4.83 -1.15 11.23
CA TYR A 4 4.39 -2.51 11.53
C TYR A 4 4.96 -3.49 10.49
N THR A 5 4.83 -3.17 9.19
CA THR A 5 5.30 -4.07 8.13
C THR A 5 6.81 -4.30 8.15
N LEU A 6 7.60 -3.30 8.54
CA LEU A 6 9.06 -3.40 8.61
C LEU A 6 9.59 -4.04 9.91
N HIS A 7 8.96 -3.76 11.06
CA HIS A 7 9.56 -4.06 12.37
C HIS A 7 8.78 -5.07 13.22
N CYS A 8 7.51 -5.35 12.90
CA CYS A 8 6.74 -6.36 13.62
C CYS A 8 6.78 -7.69 12.85
N GLY A 9 7.01 -8.82 13.53
CA GLY A 9 6.97 -10.15 12.91
C GLY A 9 5.57 -10.77 12.81
N ALA A 10 4.58 -10.17 13.47
CA ALA A 10 3.21 -10.67 13.52
C ALA A 10 2.48 -10.55 12.17
N PRO A 11 1.49 -11.41 11.87
CA PRO A 11 0.71 -11.38 10.64
C PRO A 11 0.18 -9.99 10.26
N LEU A 12 0.04 -9.73 8.95
CA LEU A 12 -0.53 -8.47 8.46
C LEU A 12 -2.02 -8.33 8.82
N SER A 13 -2.74 -9.44 9.01
CA SER A 13 -4.12 -9.47 9.52
C SER A 13 -4.28 -8.85 10.90
N ASP A 14 -3.21 -8.81 11.70
CA ASP A 14 -3.22 -8.29 13.06
C ASP A 14 -2.85 -6.79 13.09
N MET A 15 -2.45 -6.23 11.93
CA MET A 15 -2.11 -4.82 11.80
C MET A 15 -3.24 -3.87 12.22
N PRO A 16 -4.52 -4.11 11.88
CA PRO A 16 -5.61 -3.24 12.30
C PRO A 16 -5.75 -3.13 13.82
N GLU A 17 -5.62 -4.26 14.54
CA GLU A 17 -5.65 -4.28 16.00
C GLU A 17 -4.46 -3.49 16.57
N TRP A 18 -3.25 -3.73 16.03
CA TRP A 18 -2.05 -3.02 16.46
C TRP A 18 -2.17 -1.50 16.27
N ILE A 19 -2.70 -1.06 15.12
CA ILE A 19 -2.92 0.35 14.80
C ILE A 19 -4.04 0.93 15.66
N GLY A 20 -5.09 0.16 15.92
CA GLY A 20 -6.24 0.57 16.73
C GLY A 20 -5.86 1.05 18.14
N ARG A 21 -4.75 0.53 18.70
CA ARG A 21 -4.20 1.00 19.99
C ARG A 21 -3.74 2.46 19.99
N TRP A 22 -3.44 3.01 18.81
CA TRP A 22 -2.92 4.37 18.63
C TRP A 22 -3.92 5.30 17.92
N MET A 23 -5.03 4.78 17.39
CA MET A 23 -6.02 5.60 16.70
C MET A 23 -6.99 6.28 17.66
N ILE A 24 -7.53 7.41 17.21
CA ILE A 24 -8.67 8.07 17.85
C ILE A 24 -9.85 7.11 17.83
N HIS A 25 -10.37 6.80 19.03
CA HIS A 25 -11.48 5.87 19.22
C HIS A 25 -12.70 6.30 18.39
N GLY A 26 -13.37 5.35 17.75
CA GLY A 26 -14.52 5.59 16.87
C GLY A 26 -14.18 5.83 15.39
N THR A 27 -12.90 5.93 15.02
CA THR A 27 -12.50 5.98 13.61
C THR A 27 -12.60 4.60 12.96
N PRO A 28 -13.41 4.41 11.90
CA PRO A 28 -13.48 3.13 11.22
C PRO A 28 -12.17 2.84 10.49
N TRP A 29 -11.46 1.80 10.95
CA TRP A 29 -10.22 1.36 10.33
C TRP A 29 -10.49 0.58 9.03
N ARG A 30 -11.62 -0.13 8.96
CA ARG A 30 -12.01 -0.97 7.84
C ARG A 30 -12.77 -0.17 6.81
N TRP A 31 -12.34 -0.26 5.56
CA TRP A 31 -12.97 0.39 4.43
C TRP A 31 -14.18 -0.40 3.96
N ALA A 32 -15.25 0.30 3.61
CA ALA A 32 -16.53 -0.31 3.22
C ALA A 32 -16.51 -0.97 1.83
N GLY A 33 -15.39 -0.92 1.11
CA GLY A 33 -15.26 -1.49 -0.24
C GLY A 33 -15.95 -0.68 -1.34
N ARG A 34 -16.14 0.62 -1.10
CA ARG A 34 -16.72 1.58 -2.06
C ARG A 34 -15.63 2.40 -2.75
N PRO A 35 -15.94 3.15 -3.84
CA PRO A 35 -14.97 4.04 -4.45
C PRO A 35 -14.40 5.07 -3.46
N VAL A 36 -13.08 5.23 -3.46
CA VAL A 36 -12.37 6.19 -2.58
C VAL A 36 -12.49 7.59 -3.20
N LYS A 37 -13.51 8.35 -2.83
CA LYS A 37 -13.81 9.71 -3.34
C LYS A 37 -14.38 10.66 -2.27
N GLU A 38 -14.16 10.38 -0.99
CA GLU A 38 -14.82 11.08 0.11
C GLU A 38 -14.27 12.50 0.36
N PRO A 39 -15.06 13.40 1.00
CA PRO A 39 -14.59 14.75 1.37
C PRO A 39 -13.34 14.75 2.26
N ASN A 40 -13.12 13.67 3.03
CA ASN A 40 -11.92 13.45 3.83
C ASN A 40 -11.04 12.35 3.20
N VAL A 41 -10.58 12.61 1.98
CA VAL A 41 -9.89 11.62 1.14
C VAL A 41 -8.67 11.00 1.83
N GLY A 42 -7.94 11.74 2.66
CA GLY A 42 -6.77 11.21 3.38
C GLY A 42 -7.12 10.08 4.35
N MET A 43 -8.17 10.26 5.17
CA MET A 43 -8.63 9.20 6.07
C MET A 43 -9.26 8.03 5.32
N ALA A 44 -10.02 8.32 4.26
CA ALA A 44 -10.59 7.30 3.40
C ALA A 44 -9.50 6.42 2.76
N THR A 45 -8.48 7.05 2.17
CA THR A 45 -7.32 6.37 1.57
C THR A 45 -6.56 5.58 2.63
N ALA A 46 -6.33 6.13 3.83
CA ALA A 46 -5.65 5.41 4.90
C ALA A 46 -6.40 4.14 5.35
N SER A 47 -7.72 4.22 5.55
CA SER A 47 -8.56 3.06 5.90
C SER A 47 -8.63 2.04 4.74
N ALA A 48 -8.70 2.50 3.49
CA ALA A 48 -8.64 1.64 2.31
C ALA A 48 -7.32 0.87 2.23
N VAL A 49 -6.19 1.56 2.39
CA VAL A 49 -4.86 0.96 2.42
C VAL A 49 -4.74 -0.03 3.58
N LEU A 50 -5.16 0.33 4.79
CA LEU A 50 -5.10 -0.56 5.95
C LEU A 50 -5.90 -1.85 5.69
N THR A 51 -7.10 -1.72 5.12
CA THR A 51 -7.94 -2.86 4.76
C THR A 51 -7.23 -3.76 3.76
N LEU A 52 -6.75 -3.22 2.63
CA LEU A 52 -6.05 -3.98 1.59
C LEU A 52 -4.84 -4.73 2.14
N VAL A 53 -3.96 -4.04 2.87
CA VAL A 53 -2.73 -4.63 3.39
C VAL A 53 -3.01 -5.70 4.45
N SER A 54 -4.10 -5.57 5.22
CA SER A 54 -4.46 -6.52 6.26
C SER A 54 -5.23 -7.75 5.75
N GLU A 55 -5.97 -7.64 4.65
CA GLU A 55 -6.88 -8.69 4.18
C GLU A 55 -6.35 -9.45 2.96
N GLU A 56 -5.59 -8.79 2.08
CA GLU A 56 -5.09 -9.41 0.85
C GLU A 56 -3.76 -10.13 1.05
N LYS A 57 -3.50 -11.15 0.22
CA LYS A 57 -2.35 -12.07 0.38
C LYS A 57 -1.24 -11.86 -0.66
N SER A 58 -1.48 -11.02 -1.65
CA SER A 58 -0.52 -10.65 -2.69
C SER A 58 -0.73 -9.20 -3.14
N LEU A 59 0.33 -8.56 -3.61
CA LEU A 59 0.32 -7.29 -4.34
C LEU A 59 -0.65 -7.33 -5.52
N LEU A 60 -0.77 -8.44 -6.24
CA LEU A 60 -1.71 -8.55 -7.34
C LEU A 60 -3.17 -8.54 -6.86
N ASP A 61 -3.48 -9.20 -5.74
CA ASP A 61 -4.81 -9.15 -5.15
C ASP A 61 -5.13 -7.76 -4.60
N ILE A 62 -4.15 -7.09 -3.98
CA ILE A 62 -4.26 -5.67 -3.59
C ILE A 62 -4.61 -4.80 -4.79
N ALA A 63 -3.90 -4.95 -5.91
CA ALA A 63 -4.15 -4.17 -7.13
C ALA A 63 -5.55 -4.44 -7.70
N ARG A 64 -5.93 -5.72 -7.80
CA ARG A 64 -7.26 -6.12 -8.28
C ARG A 64 -8.35 -5.48 -7.43
N LYS A 65 -8.22 -5.57 -6.11
CA LYS A 65 -9.21 -5.04 -5.16
C LYS A 65 -9.30 -3.52 -5.19
N ALA A 66 -8.17 -2.82 -5.27
CA ALA A 66 -8.14 -1.37 -5.40
C ALA A 66 -8.83 -0.89 -6.70
N ILE A 67 -8.60 -1.59 -7.81
CA ILE A 67 -9.26 -1.29 -9.10
C ILE A 67 -10.77 -1.58 -9.02
N GLU A 68 -11.17 -2.70 -8.40
CA GLU A 68 -12.58 -3.03 -8.17
C GLU A 68 -13.31 -1.96 -7.35
N TRP A 69 -12.67 -1.42 -6.32
CA TRP A 69 -13.24 -0.30 -5.54
C TRP A 69 -13.35 0.97 -6.38
N GLY A 70 -12.33 1.28 -7.17
CA GLY A 70 -12.26 2.52 -7.94
C GLY A 70 -12.09 3.77 -7.07
N GLY A 71 -12.19 4.95 -7.69
CA GLY A 71 -11.87 6.22 -7.02
C GLY A 71 -10.42 6.63 -7.20
N ASP A 72 -9.79 7.06 -6.12
CA ASP A 72 -8.37 7.42 -6.03
C ASP A 72 -7.46 6.17 -6.04
N VAL A 73 -7.52 5.42 -7.13
CA VAL A 73 -6.84 4.11 -7.27
C VAL A 73 -5.33 4.28 -7.25
N ASP A 74 -4.80 5.32 -7.88
CA ASP A 74 -3.37 5.59 -7.98
C ASP A 74 -2.75 5.88 -6.60
N SER A 75 -3.39 6.72 -5.78
CA SER A 75 -2.88 6.98 -4.42
C SER A 75 -3.01 5.75 -3.53
N VAL A 76 -4.18 5.08 -3.54
CA VAL A 76 -4.41 3.88 -2.72
C VAL A 76 -3.41 2.79 -3.09
N LEU A 77 -3.23 2.50 -4.38
CA LEU A 77 -2.33 1.45 -4.83
C LEU A 77 -0.87 1.79 -4.57
N SER A 78 -0.44 3.02 -4.82
CA SER A 78 0.94 3.48 -4.57
C SER A 78 1.33 3.31 -3.11
N ILE A 79 0.45 3.69 -2.18
CA ILE A 79 0.70 3.55 -0.74
C ILE A 79 0.61 2.08 -0.32
N ALA A 80 -0.44 1.35 -0.72
CA ALA A 80 -0.64 -0.04 -0.33
C ALA A 80 0.53 -0.92 -0.78
N TRP A 81 0.99 -0.78 -2.03
CA TRP A 81 2.16 -1.51 -2.51
C TRP A 81 3.45 -1.05 -1.84
N GLY A 82 3.65 0.25 -1.63
CA GLY A 82 4.81 0.75 -0.88
C GLY A 82 4.93 0.13 0.52
N VAL A 83 3.79 -0.07 1.20
CA VAL A 83 3.73 -0.70 2.53
C VAL A 83 3.85 -2.22 2.45
N ALA A 84 3.05 -2.87 1.60
CA ALA A 84 2.94 -4.32 1.53
C ALA A 84 4.21 -4.97 0.96
N SER A 85 4.88 -4.30 0.03
CA SER A 85 6.12 -4.78 -0.58
C SER A 85 7.26 -4.96 0.41
N ALA A 86 7.15 -4.46 1.65
CA ALA A 86 8.08 -4.80 2.71
C ALA A 86 8.09 -6.30 3.04
N ARG A 87 6.95 -6.99 2.87
CA ARG A 87 6.80 -8.43 3.18
C ARG A 87 6.31 -9.28 2.00
N MET A 88 5.61 -8.68 1.04
CA MET A 88 5.14 -9.33 -0.17
C MET A 88 6.16 -9.09 -1.29
N LYS A 89 6.75 -10.16 -1.83
CA LYS A 89 7.90 -10.11 -2.77
C LYS A 89 7.68 -11.00 -4.00
N GLU A 90 6.45 -11.42 -4.24
CA GLU A 90 6.10 -12.23 -5.39
C GLU A 90 6.38 -11.45 -6.70
N PRO A 91 6.74 -12.15 -7.78
CA PRO A 91 6.97 -11.52 -9.06
C PRO A 91 5.68 -10.89 -9.58
N LEU A 92 5.79 -9.66 -10.09
CA LEU A 92 4.69 -8.97 -10.75
C LEU A 92 4.69 -9.32 -12.24
N PRO A 93 3.50 -9.42 -12.88
CA PRO A 93 3.40 -9.55 -14.33
C PRO A 93 4.11 -8.40 -15.07
N ASP A 94 4.75 -8.71 -16.21
CA ASP A 94 5.54 -7.76 -17.01
C ASP A 94 4.79 -6.49 -17.43
N PHE A 95 3.45 -6.57 -17.54
CA PHE A 95 2.64 -5.41 -17.93
C PHE A 95 2.70 -4.27 -16.89
N PHE A 96 3.04 -4.54 -15.62
CA PHE A 96 3.22 -3.50 -14.62
C PHE A 96 4.48 -2.67 -14.85
N GLU A 97 5.45 -3.17 -15.61
CA GLU A 97 6.66 -2.44 -15.97
C GLU A 97 6.65 -1.93 -17.41
N THR A 98 5.90 -2.62 -18.27
CA THR A 98 5.78 -2.30 -19.69
C THR A 98 5.02 -0.98 -19.86
N GLY A 99 5.60 -0.04 -20.60
CA GLY A 99 4.98 1.27 -20.84
C GLY A 99 5.10 2.27 -19.69
N LEU A 100 5.70 1.91 -18.55
CA LEU A 100 6.03 2.89 -17.51
C LEU A 100 6.94 3.99 -18.06
N GLU A 101 6.60 5.23 -17.76
CA GLU A 101 7.38 6.41 -18.12
C GLU A 101 8.82 6.30 -17.61
N ASN A 102 9.76 6.72 -18.45
CA ASN A 102 11.18 6.67 -18.15
C ASN A 102 11.88 8.01 -18.42
N GLY A 103 11.22 9.10 -18.01
CA GLY A 103 11.81 10.44 -17.98
C GLY A 103 12.80 10.65 -16.82
N PRO A 104 13.21 11.89 -16.53
CA PRO A 104 14.21 12.21 -15.50
C PRO A 104 13.91 11.64 -14.11
N TYR A 105 12.63 11.50 -13.75
CA TYR A 105 12.16 10.92 -12.48
C TYR A 105 11.33 9.64 -12.68
N GLY A 106 11.46 8.98 -13.84
CA GLY A 106 10.73 7.76 -14.18
C GLY A 106 11.32 6.49 -13.55
N LYS A 107 10.96 5.33 -14.09
CA LYS A 107 11.31 4.02 -13.51
C LYS A 107 12.80 3.81 -13.24
N GLY A 108 13.68 4.28 -14.13
CA GLY A 108 15.13 4.17 -13.93
C GLY A 108 15.63 4.96 -12.72
N PHE A 109 15.16 6.20 -12.57
CA PHE A 109 15.46 7.03 -11.42
C PHE A 109 14.94 6.42 -10.12
N LEU A 110 13.68 5.95 -10.10
CA LEU A 110 13.06 5.35 -8.91
C LEU A 110 13.79 4.07 -8.46
N ARG A 111 14.20 3.21 -9.39
CA ARG A 111 15.03 2.02 -9.08
C ARG A 111 16.37 2.42 -8.46
N GLY A 112 17.08 3.37 -9.07
CA GLY A 112 18.36 3.84 -8.55
C GLY A 112 18.23 4.53 -7.18
N LEU A 113 17.17 5.32 -6.97
CA LEU A 113 16.87 5.93 -5.68
C LEU A 113 16.57 4.85 -4.62
N GLY A 114 15.74 3.86 -4.96
CA GLY A 114 15.46 2.72 -4.10
C GLY A 114 16.72 1.99 -3.68
N GLN A 115 17.61 1.67 -4.64
CA GLN A 115 18.89 1.03 -4.34
C GLN A 115 19.74 1.84 -3.35
N ARG A 116 19.92 3.15 -3.58
CA ARG A 116 20.70 4.02 -2.68
C ARG A 116 20.11 4.10 -1.28
N LEU A 117 18.78 4.14 -1.16
CA LEU A 117 18.10 4.15 0.15
C LEU A 117 18.31 2.82 0.89
N MET A 118 18.27 1.70 0.18
CA MET A 118 18.50 0.39 0.78
C MET A 118 19.96 0.24 1.23
N GLU A 119 20.92 0.67 0.40
CA GLU A 119 22.34 0.69 0.75
C GLU A 119 22.66 1.57 1.97
N ALA A 120 21.89 2.64 2.20
CA ALA A 120 22.11 3.56 3.31
C ALA A 120 21.46 3.14 4.63
N PHE A 121 20.39 2.34 4.60
CA PHE A 121 19.50 2.12 5.75
C PHE A 121 19.11 0.66 6.02
N GLN A 122 19.53 -0.31 5.19
CA GLN A 122 19.39 -1.74 5.46
C GLN A 122 20.73 -2.37 5.81
#